data_AF-A0A7R9XUU2-F1
#
_entry.id   AF-A0A7R9XUU2-F1
#
_cell.length_a   1.000
_cell.length_b   1.000
_cell.length_c   1.000
_cell.angle_alpha   90.00
_cell.angle_beta   90.00
_cell.angle_gamma   90.00
#
_symmetry.space_group_name_H-M   'P 1'
#
loop_
_entity.id
_entity.type
_entity.pdbx_description
1 polymer ?
#
loop_
_entity_poly.entity_id
_entity_poly.type
_entity_poly.pdbx_seq_one_letter_code
_entity_poly.pdbx_strand_id
1 'polypeptide(L)'
;MLGADVPIVLHLLDIPPAEASLKGVAMELTDAAYPLLKGIVATVDVDEACKGVDIAVMVGGFPRGPGMERKEVMSKNVAIYKGQASALETHANAGCKVVVVANPANTNALILSNYAPKIPKENVTCLTRLDHNRALGQVSEKTGAPVSEVKNVIIWGNHSSTQYPDVNHGEVSGMPIRSAIGDDAYLDGEFVKTVQQRGAAIIAARKLSSALSAASSVCDHVRDWVNGTAPGTWTSMGVVSPGGDDAYGIEEGLMYSFPVTCANGRWSIVPGLKIDDRSRGLMDATAAELKEEKAMA
;
A
#
# COMPACT_ATOMS: atom_id res chain seq x y z
N MET A 1 -7.38 5.83 12.55
CA MET A 1 -7.60 4.93 11.41
C MET A 1 -9.08 4.82 11.09
N LEU A 2 -9.90 4.21 11.96
CA LEU A 2 -11.32 3.94 11.66
C LEU A 2 -12.28 5.06 12.09
N GLY A 3 -11.92 5.87 13.08
CA GLY A 3 -12.75 6.96 13.59
C GLY A 3 -12.46 7.17 15.08
N ALA A 4 -12.95 8.26 15.67
CA ALA A 4 -12.78 8.54 17.09
C ALA A 4 -13.71 7.71 17.98
N ASP A 5 -14.75 7.11 17.40
CA ASP A 5 -15.83 6.42 18.13
C ASP A 5 -15.93 4.93 17.76
N VAL A 6 -14.95 4.40 17.03
CA VAL A 6 -14.97 3.00 16.55
C VAL A 6 -14.12 2.14 17.48
N PRO A 7 -14.72 1.29 18.35
CA PRO A 7 -13.98 0.33 19.14
C PRO A 7 -13.34 -0.74 18.25
N ILE A 8 -12.18 -1.25 18.65
CA ILE A 8 -11.42 -2.26 17.91
C ILE A 8 -11.00 -3.42 18.82
N VAL A 9 -10.86 -4.60 18.22
CA VAL A 9 -10.12 -5.73 18.77
C VAL A 9 -8.91 -5.94 17.88
N LEU A 10 -7.72 -6.04 18.46
CA LEU A 10 -6.49 -6.28 17.71
C LEU A 10 -6.15 -7.76 17.71
N HIS A 11 -6.10 -8.37 16.54
CA HIS A 11 -5.53 -9.69 16.33
C HIS A 11 -4.11 -9.53 15.80
N LEU A 12 -3.13 -9.94 16.59
CA LEU A 12 -1.70 -9.81 16.32
C LEU A 12 -1.13 -11.19 16.06
N LEU A 13 -0.59 -11.38 14.86
CA LEU A 13 0.06 -12.61 14.43
C LEU A 13 1.57 -12.37 14.31
N ASP A 14 2.36 -13.28 14.89
CA ASP A 14 3.79 -13.34 14.62
C ASP A 14 4.25 -14.80 14.47
N ILE A 15 5.51 -15.01 14.12
CA ILE A 15 6.11 -16.34 14.02
C ILE A 15 6.42 -16.93 15.41
N PRO A 16 6.45 -18.26 15.58
CA PRO A 16 6.74 -18.89 16.87
C PRO A 16 7.99 -18.36 17.60
N PRO A 17 9.12 -18.08 16.93
CA PRO A 17 10.30 -17.50 17.59
C PRO A 17 10.08 -16.11 18.20
N ALA A 18 9.06 -15.37 17.76
CA ALA A 18 8.76 -14.01 18.21
C ALA A 18 7.66 -13.96 19.28
N GLU A 19 7.11 -15.11 19.71
CA GLU A 19 5.96 -15.18 20.63
C GLU A 19 6.17 -14.38 21.93
N ALA A 20 7.37 -14.47 22.53
CA ALA A 20 7.69 -13.72 23.73
C ALA A 20 7.71 -12.20 23.49
N SER A 21 8.24 -11.76 22.34
CA SER A 21 8.24 -10.34 21.95
C SER A 21 6.81 -9.86 21.68
N LEU A 22 5.98 -10.68 21.03
CA LEU A 22 4.58 -10.39 20.76
C LEU A 22 3.77 -10.21 22.05
N LYS A 23 4.02 -11.07 23.05
CA LYS A 23 3.45 -10.92 24.40
C LYS A 23 3.85 -9.58 25.04
N GLY A 24 5.10 -9.15 24.86
CA GLY A 24 5.55 -7.82 25.30
C GLY A 24 4.76 -6.68 24.66
N VAL A 25 4.50 -6.74 23.35
CA VAL A 25 3.67 -5.75 22.64
C VAL A 25 2.24 -5.71 23.19
N ALA A 26 1.66 -6.87 23.50
CA ALA A 26 0.33 -6.94 24.12
C ALA A 26 0.30 -6.31 25.52
N MET A 27 1.38 -6.44 26.31
CA MET A 27 1.53 -5.73 27.59
C MET A 27 1.57 -4.22 27.39
N GLU A 28 2.39 -3.71 26.46
CA GLU A 28 2.46 -2.27 26.18
C GLU A 28 1.10 -1.70 25.71
N LEU A 29 0.36 -2.44 24.88
CA LEU A 29 -0.99 -2.05 24.46
C LEU A 29 -1.99 -1.99 25.62
N THR A 30 -1.84 -2.86 26.61
CA THR A 30 -2.64 -2.86 27.83
C THR A 30 -2.31 -1.64 28.69
N ASP A 31 -1.01 -1.37 28.88
CA ASP A 31 -0.51 -0.26 29.70
C ASP A 31 -0.80 1.12 29.09
N ALA A 32 -0.92 1.18 27.75
CA ALA A 32 -1.30 2.40 27.04
C ALA A 32 -2.75 2.84 27.29
N ALA A 33 -3.58 2.00 27.93
CA ALA A 33 -4.93 2.35 28.40
C ALA A 33 -5.85 2.96 27.32
N TYR A 34 -5.76 2.48 26.07
CA TYR A 34 -6.56 3.00 24.97
C TYR A 34 -8.06 2.68 25.13
N PRO A 35 -8.95 3.68 25.27
CA PRO A 35 -10.38 3.44 25.56
C PRO A 35 -11.12 2.65 24.47
N LEU A 36 -10.66 2.77 23.21
CA LEU A 36 -11.26 2.10 22.05
C LEU A 36 -10.71 0.68 21.85
N LEU A 37 -9.62 0.29 22.51
CA LEU A 37 -9.08 -1.07 22.41
C LEU A 37 -9.87 -1.98 23.36
N LYS A 38 -10.75 -2.82 22.79
CA LYS A 38 -11.67 -3.69 23.54
C LYS A 38 -11.16 -5.11 23.72
N GLY A 39 -10.11 -5.50 23.00
CA GLY A 39 -9.49 -6.82 23.14
C GLY A 39 -8.19 -6.92 22.36
N ILE A 40 -7.34 -7.84 22.80
CA ILE A 40 -6.07 -8.18 22.15
C ILE A 40 -6.02 -9.71 22.05
N VAL A 41 -5.83 -10.22 20.86
CA VAL A 41 -5.49 -11.62 20.57
C VAL A 41 -4.06 -11.61 20.05
N ALA A 42 -3.12 -12.12 20.84
CA ALA A 42 -1.71 -12.21 20.46
C ALA A 42 -1.35 -13.68 20.32
N THR A 43 -1.12 -14.13 19.08
CA THR A 43 -1.00 -15.55 18.76
C THR A 43 0.06 -15.80 17.67
N VAL A 44 0.48 -17.05 17.59
CA VAL A 44 1.33 -17.59 16.51
C VAL A 44 0.56 -18.56 15.61
N ASP A 45 -0.74 -18.76 15.91
CA ASP A 45 -1.68 -19.53 15.11
C ASP A 45 -2.40 -18.60 14.11
N VAL A 46 -2.20 -18.87 12.82
CA VAL A 46 -2.79 -18.06 11.74
C VAL A 46 -4.31 -18.15 11.71
N ASP A 47 -4.91 -19.28 12.09
CA ASP A 47 -6.36 -19.46 12.05
C ASP A 47 -7.04 -18.67 13.18
N GLU A 48 -6.42 -18.67 14.37
CA GLU A 48 -6.86 -17.83 15.49
C GLU A 48 -6.73 -16.34 15.15
N ALA A 49 -5.61 -15.93 14.54
CA ALA A 49 -5.40 -14.55 14.13
C ALA A 49 -6.42 -14.07 13.10
N CYS A 50 -6.89 -14.94 12.20
CA CYS A 50 -7.83 -14.57 11.13
C CYS A 50 -9.31 -14.61 11.55
N LYS A 51 -9.62 -15.14 12.74
CA LYS A 51 -11.00 -15.36 13.19
C LYS A 51 -11.79 -14.07 13.39
N GLY A 52 -12.84 -13.91 12.58
CA GLY A 52 -13.78 -12.79 12.67
C GLY A 52 -13.18 -11.43 12.31
N VAL A 53 -12.06 -11.41 11.57
CA VAL A 53 -11.37 -10.17 11.19
C VAL A 53 -12.15 -9.41 10.12
N ASP A 54 -12.34 -8.10 10.34
CA ASP A 54 -12.94 -7.17 9.37
C ASP A 54 -11.90 -6.44 8.51
N ILE A 55 -10.68 -6.24 9.03
CA ILE A 55 -9.58 -5.58 8.33
C ILE A 55 -8.28 -6.32 8.64
N ALA A 56 -7.65 -6.89 7.62
CA ALA A 56 -6.37 -7.58 7.71
C ALA A 56 -5.25 -6.70 7.15
N VAL A 57 -4.26 -6.37 7.98
CA VAL A 57 -3.06 -5.62 7.57
C VAL A 57 -1.88 -6.59 7.47
N MET A 58 -1.50 -6.96 6.26
CA MET A 58 -0.48 -7.99 6.00
C MET A 58 0.91 -7.36 5.97
N VAL A 59 1.48 -7.14 7.16
CA VAL A 59 2.83 -6.55 7.35
C VAL A 59 3.94 -7.60 7.27
N GLY A 60 3.65 -8.82 7.73
CA GLY A 60 4.59 -9.92 7.76
C GLY A 60 4.89 -10.49 6.36
N GLY A 61 6.15 -10.79 6.10
CA GLY A 61 6.64 -11.45 4.90
C GLY A 61 8.07 -11.93 5.10
N PHE A 62 8.55 -12.78 4.20
CA PHE A 62 9.91 -13.27 4.24
C PHE A 62 10.87 -12.19 3.72
N PRO A 63 11.77 -11.63 4.56
CA PRO A 63 12.67 -10.58 4.13
C PRO A 63 13.74 -11.13 3.19
N ARG A 64 14.18 -10.32 2.24
CA ARG A 64 15.33 -10.67 1.39
C ARG A 64 16.61 -10.70 2.22
N GLY A 65 17.20 -11.87 2.36
CA GLY A 65 18.50 -12.05 3.03
C GLY A 65 19.70 -11.77 2.11
N PRO A 66 20.92 -11.63 2.67
CA PRO A 66 22.15 -11.51 1.90
C PRO A 66 22.33 -12.70 0.94
N GLY A 67 22.63 -12.42 -0.34
CA GLY A 67 22.87 -13.44 -1.36
C GLY A 67 21.62 -14.18 -1.86
N MET A 68 20.42 -13.82 -1.40
CA MET A 68 19.19 -14.48 -1.82
C MET A 68 18.72 -13.97 -3.19
N GLU A 69 18.45 -14.91 -4.09
CA GLU A 69 17.89 -14.64 -5.41
C GLU A 69 16.44 -14.17 -5.32
N ARG A 70 16.03 -13.26 -6.23
CA ARG A 70 14.66 -12.71 -6.26
C ARG A 70 13.61 -13.82 -6.28
N LYS A 71 13.84 -14.85 -7.10
CA LYS A 71 12.94 -16.00 -7.24
C LYS A 71 12.76 -16.77 -5.93
N GLU A 72 13.83 -16.96 -5.15
CA GLU A 72 13.75 -17.68 -3.87
C GLU A 72 12.93 -16.88 -2.84
N VAL A 73 13.14 -15.57 -2.75
CA VAL A 73 12.36 -14.67 -1.89
C VAL A 73 10.88 -14.72 -2.28
N MET A 74 10.58 -14.68 -3.58
CA MET A 74 9.22 -14.78 -4.09
C MET A 74 8.58 -16.11 -3.71
N SER A 75 9.23 -17.25 -3.98
CA SER A 75 8.68 -18.57 -3.64
C SER A 75 8.37 -18.74 -2.15
N LYS A 76 9.20 -18.19 -1.25
CA LYS A 76 8.93 -18.20 0.20
C LYS A 76 7.74 -17.34 0.57
N ASN A 77 7.63 -16.12 0.03
CA ASN A 77 6.49 -15.25 0.28
C ASN A 77 5.20 -15.84 -0.30
N VAL A 78 5.24 -16.48 -1.47
CA VAL A 78 4.11 -17.18 -2.07
C VAL A 78 3.55 -18.25 -1.12
N ALA A 79 4.40 -19.07 -0.51
CA ALA A 79 3.95 -20.09 0.43
C ALA A 79 3.29 -19.48 1.69
N ILE A 80 3.87 -18.41 2.24
CA ILE A 80 3.33 -17.68 3.40
C ILE A 80 1.95 -17.10 3.07
N TYR A 81 1.83 -16.39 1.95
CA TYR A 81 0.61 -15.71 1.56
C TYR A 81 -0.50 -16.68 1.16
N LYS A 82 -0.17 -17.87 0.61
CA LYS A 82 -1.16 -18.94 0.42
C LYS A 82 -1.73 -19.43 1.75
N GLY A 83 -0.89 -19.67 2.76
CA GLY A 83 -1.34 -20.08 4.08
C GLY A 83 -2.24 -19.04 4.75
N GLN A 84 -1.83 -17.77 4.72
CA GLN A 84 -2.61 -16.66 5.26
C GLN A 84 -3.91 -16.43 4.49
N ALA A 85 -3.90 -16.57 3.15
CA ALA A 85 -5.11 -16.49 2.34
C ALA A 85 -6.13 -17.58 2.71
N SER A 86 -5.69 -18.83 2.89
CA SER A 86 -6.57 -19.93 3.31
C SER A 86 -7.19 -19.70 4.69
N ALA A 87 -6.43 -19.14 5.63
CA ALA A 87 -6.93 -18.80 6.96
C ALA A 87 -7.97 -17.67 6.89
N LEU A 88 -7.69 -16.58 6.15
CA LEU A 88 -8.63 -15.49 5.93
C LEU A 88 -9.91 -15.96 5.22
N GLU A 89 -9.78 -16.76 4.17
CA GLU A 89 -10.89 -17.38 3.42
C GLU A 89 -11.84 -18.20 4.31
N THR A 90 -11.30 -18.83 5.35
CA THR A 90 -12.04 -19.72 6.25
C THR A 90 -12.62 -18.96 7.43
N HIS A 91 -11.89 -18.00 7.96
CA HIS A 91 -12.12 -17.46 9.30
C HIS A 91 -12.49 -15.98 9.35
N ALA A 92 -12.19 -15.19 8.31
CA ALA A 92 -12.49 -13.76 8.29
C ALA A 92 -13.99 -13.49 8.01
N ASN A 93 -14.46 -12.29 8.34
CA ASN A 93 -15.83 -11.89 8.02
C ASN A 93 -16.00 -11.68 6.50
N ALA A 94 -17.21 -11.88 5.98
CA ALA A 94 -17.50 -11.82 4.54
C ALA A 94 -17.16 -10.47 3.87
N GLY A 95 -17.05 -9.40 4.65
CA GLY A 95 -16.67 -8.05 4.20
C GLY A 95 -15.20 -7.69 4.44
N CYS A 96 -14.36 -8.65 4.83
CA CYS A 96 -12.98 -8.40 5.25
C CYS A 96 -12.20 -7.61 4.19
N LYS A 97 -11.51 -6.55 4.63
CA LYS A 97 -10.63 -5.72 3.80
C LYS A 97 -9.18 -6.05 4.08
N VAL A 98 -8.41 -6.34 3.04
CA VAL A 98 -7.01 -6.76 3.14
C VAL A 98 -6.12 -5.69 2.53
N VAL A 99 -5.13 -5.24 3.32
CA VAL A 99 -4.06 -4.33 2.87
C VAL A 99 -2.74 -5.06 2.99
N VAL A 100 -2.13 -5.37 1.84
CA VAL A 100 -0.82 -6.02 1.77
C VAL A 100 0.30 -4.99 1.78
N VAL A 101 1.18 -5.11 2.76
CA VAL A 101 2.31 -4.21 2.97
C VAL A 101 3.64 -4.93 2.71
N ALA A 102 3.71 -6.23 3.02
CA ALA A 102 4.95 -6.98 2.86
C ALA A 102 5.33 -7.17 1.40
N ASN A 103 6.61 -6.97 1.09
CA ASN A 103 7.12 -7.06 -0.27
C ASN A 103 7.29 -8.51 -0.76
N PRO A 104 7.12 -8.77 -2.07
CA PRO A 104 6.64 -7.86 -3.11
C PRO A 104 5.12 -7.62 -3.00
N ALA A 105 4.71 -6.39 -2.66
CA ALA A 105 3.37 -6.12 -2.15
C ALA A 105 2.26 -6.38 -3.19
N ASN A 106 2.48 -5.95 -4.44
CA ASN A 106 1.54 -6.18 -5.54
C ASN A 106 1.36 -7.67 -5.84
N THR A 107 2.45 -8.43 -5.96
CA THR A 107 2.39 -9.87 -6.23
C THR A 107 1.77 -10.63 -5.06
N ASN A 108 2.12 -10.30 -3.82
CA ASN A 108 1.56 -10.91 -2.62
C ASN A 108 0.05 -10.67 -2.52
N ALA A 109 -0.43 -9.46 -2.84
CA ALA A 109 -1.86 -9.16 -2.92
C ALA A 109 -2.55 -9.95 -4.04
N LEU A 110 -1.92 -10.08 -5.20
CA LEU A 110 -2.46 -10.90 -6.29
C LEU A 110 -2.61 -12.38 -5.85
N ILE A 111 -1.56 -12.95 -5.24
CA ILE A 111 -1.59 -14.31 -4.70
C ILE A 111 -2.71 -14.44 -3.67
N LEU A 112 -2.80 -13.53 -2.70
CA LEU A 112 -3.84 -13.57 -1.68
C LEU A 112 -5.24 -13.56 -2.31
N SER A 113 -5.48 -12.68 -3.28
CA SER A 113 -6.78 -12.59 -3.97
C SER A 113 -7.15 -13.86 -4.75
N ASN A 114 -6.15 -14.61 -5.25
CA ASN A 114 -6.38 -15.85 -5.97
C ASN A 114 -6.63 -17.06 -5.05
N TYR A 115 -6.11 -17.01 -3.82
CA TYR A 115 -6.21 -18.10 -2.85
C TYR A 115 -7.29 -17.88 -1.77
N ALA A 116 -7.94 -16.70 -1.75
CA ALA A 116 -9.09 -16.40 -0.91
C ALA A 116 -10.29 -15.91 -1.74
N PRO A 117 -10.91 -16.79 -2.57
CA PRO A 117 -11.94 -16.39 -3.53
C PRO A 117 -13.29 -15.94 -2.91
N LYS A 118 -13.56 -16.20 -1.63
CA LYS A 118 -14.73 -15.62 -0.93
C LYS A 118 -14.52 -14.17 -0.54
N ILE A 119 -13.27 -13.71 -0.45
CA ILE A 119 -12.97 -12.30 -0.26
C ILE A 119 -13.11 -11.63 -1.63
N PRO A 120 -14.00 -10.63 -1.79
CA PRO A 120 -14.11 -9.89 -3.04
C PRO A 120 -12.74 -9.35 -3.46
N LYS A 121 -12.37 -9.46 -4.74
CA LYS A 121 -11.03 -9.05 -5.21
C LYS A 121 -10.76 -7.57 -4.93
N GLU A 122 -11.82 -6.77 -4.93
CA GLU A 122 -11.82 -5.34 -4.65
C GLU A 122 -11.53 -5.05 -3.17
N ASN A 123 -11.71 -6.04 -2.30
CA ASN A 123 -11.33 -5.99 -0.90
C ASN A 123 -9.87 -6.41 -0.66
N VAL A 124 -9.08 -6.70 -1.69
CA VAL A 124 -7.63 -6.97 -1.55
C VAL A 124 -6.84 -5.88 -2.26
N THR A 125 -6.01 -5.17 -1.50
CA THR A 125 -5.18 -4.07 -2.00
C THR A 125 -3.73 -4.21 -1.54
N CYS A 126 -2.80 -3.54 -2.20
CA CYS A 126 -1.43 -3.37 -1.69
C CYS A 126 -1.10 -1.90 -1.44
N LEU A 127 -0.15 -1.68 -0.53
CA LEU A 127 0.18 -0.35 -0.01
C LEU A 127 1.18 0.38 -0.92
N THR A 128 0.69 1.31 -1.74
CA THR A 128 1.49 2.37 -2.38
C THR A 128 1.33 3.75 -1.71
N ARG A 129 0.55 3.81 -0.62
CA ARG A 129 0.28 5.05 0.12
C ARG A 129 1.54 5.69 0.71
N LEU A 130 2.53 4.90 1.10
CA LEU A 130 3.80 5.47 1.59
C LEU A 130 4.54 6.21 0.49
N ASP A 131 4.55 5.67 -0.73
CA ASP A 131 5.17 6.33 -1.87
C ASP A 131 4.41 7.60 -2.26
N HIS A 132 3.07 7.55 -2.22
CA HIS A 132 2.21 8.72 -2.41
C HIS A 132 2.52 9.81 -1.37
N ASN A 133 2.58 9.44 -0.09
CA ASN A 133 2.90 10.37 1.00
C ASN A 133 4.32 10.95 0.86
N ARG A 134 5.29 10.16 0.36
CA ARG A 134 6.64 10.65 0.04
C ARG A 134 6.62 11.68 -1.09
N ALA A 135 5.86 11.43 -2.15
CA ALA A 135 5.70 12.36 -3.27
C ALA A 135 5.09 13.69 -2.81
N LEU A 136 4.00 13.65 -2.02
CA LEU A 136 3.41 14.84 -1.40
C LEU A 136 4.44 15.64 -0.58
N GLY A 137 5.21 14.94 0.26
CA GLY A 137 6.25 15.56 1.07
C GLY A 137 7.36 16.20 0.23
N GLN A 138 7.81 15.56 -0.86
CA GLN A 138 8.83 16.14 -1.73
C GLN A 138 8.34 17.40 -2.47
N VAL A 139 7.07 17.42 -2.91
CA VAL A 139 6.47 18.62 -3.52
C VAL A 139 6.35 19.74 -2.48
N SER A 140 5.90 19.43 -1.27
CA SER A 140 5.80 20.39 -0.17
C SER A 140 7.16 21.01 0.15
N GLU A 141 8.21 20.20 0.31
CA GLU A 141 9.58 20.69 0.56
C GLU A 141 10.10 21.55 -0.59
N LYS A 142 9.86 21.15 -1.85
CA LYS A 142 10.35 21.88 -3.02
C LYS A 142 9.68 23.26 -3.19
N THR A 143 8.40 23.36 -2.81
CA THR A 143 7.60 24.58 -2.99
C THR A 143 7.57 25.46 -1.74
N GLY A 144 7.90 24.92 -0.57
CA GLY A 144 7.73 25.58 0.73
C GLY A 144 6.27 25.66 1.20
N ALA A 145 5.32 25.13 0.42
CA ALA A 145 3.91 25.11 0.80
C ALA A 145 3.63 24.02 1.84
N PRO A 146 2.65 24.21 2.74
CA PRO A 146 2.22 23.17 3.66
C PRO A 146 1.79 21.90 2.93
N VAL A 147 2.16 20.72 3.41
CA VAL A 147 1.81 19.43 2.77
C VAL A 147 0.29 19.23 2.62
N SER A 148 -0.52 19.83 3.49
CA SER A 148 -1.98 19.83 3.41
C SER A 148 -2.54 20.56 2.17
N GLU A 149 -1.72 21.39 1.52
CA GLU A 149 -2.07 22.10 0.30
C GLU A 149 -1.60 21.38 -0.97
N VAL A 150 -0.79 20.33 -0.84
CA VAL A 150 -0.39 19.46 -1.95
C VAL A 150 -1.44 18.36 -2.11
N LYS A 151 -2.01 18.23 -3.31
CA LYS A 151 -3.05 17.27 -3.62
C LYS A 151 -2.77 16.56 -4.93
N ASN A 152 -3.39 15.39 -5.07
CA ASN A 152 -3.59 14.75 -6.37
C ASN A 152 -2.31 14.31 -7.11
N VAL A 153 -1.21 14.08 -6.38
CA VAL A 153 -0.08 13.28 -6.90
C VAL A 153 -0.52 11.82 -7.07
N ILE A 154 0.17 11.08 -7.94
CA ILE A 154 -0.21 9.71 -8.28
C ILE A 154 1.03 8.83 -8.23
N ILE A 155 0.90 7.63 -7.67
CA ILE A 155 1.86 6.55 -7.85
C ILE A 155 1.22 5.52 -8.76
N TRP A 156 1.80 5.35 -9.95
CA TRP A 156 1.40 4.31 -10.90
C TRP A 156 2.28 3.07 -10.75
N GLY A 157 1.67 1.88 -10.86
CA GLY A 157 2.40 0.63 -11.05
C GLY A 157 2.76 -0.16 -9.80
N ASN A 158 3.96 -0.74 -9.83
CA ASN A 158 4.46 -1.63 -8.79
C ASN A 158 4.91 -0.84 -7.55
N HIS A 159 4.78 -1.41 -6.36
CA HIS A 159 5.53 -0.96 -5.18
C HIS A 159 6.99 -1.43 -5.28
N SER A 160 7.75 -0.83 -6.20
CA SER A 160 9.14 -1.18 -6.47
C SER A 160 9.93 0.06 -6.92
N SER A 161 11.18 -0.13 -7.38
CA SER A 161 11.95 0.94 -8.01
C SER A 161 11.43 1.34 -9.39
N THR A 162 10.51 0.57 -10.00
CA THR A 162 9.90 0.93 -11.30
C THR A 162 8.66 1.81 -11.15
N GLN A 163 8.16 2.02 -9.92
CA GLN A 163 7.01 2.89 -9.65
C GLN A 163 7.16 4.23 -10.38
N TYR A 164 6.04 4.79 -10.82
CA TYR A 164 6.01 6.10 -11.46
C TYR A 164 5.28 7.12 -10.57
N PRO A 165 6.02 7.99 -9.85
CA PRO A 165 5.50 9.17 -9.18
C PRO A 165 5.17 10.26 -10.19
N ASP A 166 3.89 10.61 -10.27
CA ASP A 166 3.32 11.50 -11.25
C ASP A 166 2.69 12.73 -10.57
N VAL A 167 3.04 13.91 -11.08
CA VAL A 167 2.58 15.22 -10.62
C VAL A 167 1.78 15.97 -11.69
N ASN A 168 1.57 15.39 -12.87
CA ASN A 168 0.91 16.02 -14.02
C ASN A 168 -0.51 16.53 -13.70
N HIS A 169 -1.18 15.84 -12.78
CA HIS A 169 -2.55 16.14 -12.36
C HIS A 169 -2.64 16.68 -10.93
N GLY A 170 -1.49 16.85 -10.27
CA GLY A 170 -1.45 17.36 -8.91
C GLY A 170 -1.46 18.88 -8.85
N GLU A 171 -1.93 19.40 -7.73
CA GLU A 171 -1.93 20.82 -7.41
C GLU A 171 -1.26 21.08 -6.06
N VAL A 172 -0.73 22.28 -5.90
CA VAL A 172 -0.22 22.83 -4.64
C VAL A 172 -0.75 24.25 -4.48
N SER A 173 -1.45 24.51 -3.37
CA SER A 173 -2.06 25.82 -3.10
C SER A 173 -3.00 26.31 -4.23
N GLY A 174 -3.67 25.37 -4.90
CA GLY A 174 -4.58 25.67 -6.03
C GLY A 174 -3.88 25.93 -7.38
N MET A 175 -2.57 25.74 -7.47
CA MET A 175 -1.80 25.84 -8.72
C MET A 175 -1.30 24.47 -9.17
N PRO A 176 -1.29 24.14 -10.48
CA PRO A 176 -0.67 22.91 -10.97
C PRO A 176 0.78 22.76 -10.49
N ILE A 177 1.16 21.59 -10.01
CA ILE A 177 2.50 21.36 -9.40
C ILE A 177 3.63 21.73 -10.38
N ARG A 178 3.49 21.35 -11.66
CA ARG A 178 4.48 21.72 -12.70
C ARG A 178 4.65 23.23 -12.83
N SER A 179 3.56 23.99 -12.80
CA SER A 179 3.61 25.46 -12.86
C SER A 179 4.20 26.07 -11.59
N ALA A 180 3.85 25.53 -10.41
CA ALA A 180 4.35 26.03 -9.13
C ALA A 180 5.86 25.81 -8.94
N ILE A 181 6.37 24.68 -9.42
CA ILE A 181 7.80 24.35 -9.33
C ILE A 181 8.60 24.97 -10.49
N GLY A 182 8.03 25.03 -11.69
CA GLY A 182 8.67 25.65 -12.87
C GLY A 182 9.93 24.94 -13.37
N ASP A 183 10.13 23.68 -13.01
CA ASP A 183 11.33 22.90 -13.33
C ASP A 183 10.94 21.45 -13.69
N ASP A 184 10.58 21.25 -14.96
CA ASP A 184 10.19 19.94 -15.48
C ASP A 184 11.35 18.94 -15.47
N ALA A 185 12.60 19.39 -15.64
CA ALA A 185 13.77 18.52 -15.60
C ALA A 185 13.97 17.89 -14.22
N TYR A 186 13.77 18.68 -13.16
CA TYR A 186 13.73 18.17 -11.78
C TYR A 186 12.57 17.20 -11.58
N LEU A 187 11.35 17.57 -11.98
CA LEU A 187 10.14 16.75 -11.78
C LEU A 187 10.22 15.41 -12.52
N ASP A 188 10.77 15.42 -13.73
CA ASP A 188 10.87 14.24 -14.59
C ASP A 188 12.11 13.38 -14.32
N GLY A 189 13.02 13.84 -13.47
CA GLY A 189 14.27 13.15 -13.13
C GLY A 189 14.46 12.97 -11.63
N GLU A 190 15.03 13.98 -10.97
CA GLU A 190 15.46 13.89 -9.57
C GLU A 190 14.30 13.62 -8.61
N PHE A 191 13.13 14.24 -8.81
CA PHE A 191 11.94 13.99 -8.01
C PHE A 191 11.53 12.51 -8.04
N VAL A 192 11.36 11.95 -9.24
CA VAL A 192 11.00 10.53 -9.44
C VAL A 192 12.01 9.63 -8.75
N LYS A 193 13.31 9.85 -8.99
CA LYS A 193 14.40 9.07 -8.39
C LYS A 193 14.40 9.18 -6.86
N THR A 194 14.12 10.35 -6.32
CA THR A 194 14.10 10.59 -4.87
C THR A 194 12.98 9.81 -4.20
N VAL A 195 11.78 9.80 -4.78
CA VAL A 195 10.65 9.02 -4.26
C VAL A 195 10.95 7.53 -4.33
N GLN A 196 11.41 7.03 -5.49
CA GLN A 196 11.79 5.62 -5.69
C GLN A 196 12.85 5.13 -4.69
N GLN A 197 13.84 5.98 -4.38
CA GLN A 197 14.98 5.61 -3.53
C GLN A 197 14.82 6.05 -2.06
N ARG A 198 13.66 6.60 -1.68
CA ARG A 198 13.48 7.19 -0.35
C ARG A 198 13.65 6.19 0.79
N GLY A 199 13.20 4.94 0.58
CA GLY A 199 13.39 3.86 1.55
C GLY A 199 14.87 3.58 1.82
N ALA A 200 15.68 3.47 0.77
CA ALA A 200 17.12 3.23 0.86
C ALA A 200 17.83 4.41 1.55
N ALA A 201 17.47 5.65 1.23
CA ALA A 201 18.02 6.84 1.88
C ALA A 201 17.73 6.86 3.40
N ILE A 202 16.51 6.49 3.80
CA ILE A 202 16.15 6.42 5.23
C ILE A 202 16.94 5.31 5.94
N ILE A 203 17.08 4.14 5.34
CA ILE A 203 17.87 3.04 5.91
C ILE A 203 19.33 3.46 6.06
N ALA A 204 19.91 4.12 5.05
CA ALA A 204 21.29 4.60 5.09
C ALA A 204 21.51 5.57 6.27
N ALA A 205 20.56 6.47 6.50
CA ALA A 205 20.61 7.47 7.57
C ALA A 205 20.33 6.91 8.97
N ARG A 206 19.25 6.13 9.13
CA ARG A 206 18.77 5.65 10.45
C ARG A 206 19.32 4.29 10.86
N LYS A 207 19.90 3.53 9.92
CA LYS A 207 20.24 2.10 10.07
C LYS A 207 19.05 1.19 10.37
N LEU A 208 17.84 1.73 10.25
CA LEU A 208 16.56 1.07 10.49
C LEU A 208 15.62 1.36 9.32
N SER A 209 14.66 0.48 9.09
CA SER A 209 13.62 0.69 8.08
C SER A 209 12.73 1.89 8.46
N SER A 210 11.96 2.38 7.48
CA SER A 210 11.01 3.49 7.68
C SER A 210 9.70 3.01 8.34
N ALA A 211 9.79 2.24 9.43
CA ALA A 211 8.65 1.59 10.08
C ALA A 211 7.54 2.58 10.50
N LEU A 212 7.93 3.71 11.10
CA LEU A 212 6.98 4.73 11.55
C LEU A 212 6.14 5.31 10.40
N SER A 213 6.78 5.72 9.30
CA SER A 213 6.06 6.29 8.17
C SER A 213 5.28 5.24 7.38
N ALA A 214 5.75 4.00 7.33
CA ALA A 214 4.98 2.88 6.80
C ALA A 214 3.70 2.64 7.60
N ALA A 215 3.78 2.57 8.93
CA ALA A 215 2.62 2.42 9.81
C ALA A 215 1.63 3.59 9.67
N SER A 216 2.12 4.84 9.60
CA SER A 216 1.28 6.00 9.32
C SER A 216 0.55 5.87 7.99
N SER A 217 1.24 5.39 6.94
CA SER A 217 0.67 5.27 5.61
C SER A 217 -0.38 4.15 5.52
N VAL A 218 -0.23 3.07 6.29
CA VAL A 218 -1.29 2.07 6.46
C VAL A 218 -2.52 2.70 7.11
N CYS A 219 -2.33 3.47 8.19
CA CYS A 219 -3.41 4.16 8.88
C CYS A 219 -4.14 5.15 7.96
N ASP A 220 -3.43 5.82 7.05
CA ASP A 220 -4.01 6.74 6.08
C ASP A 220 -4.76 5.99 4.96
N HIS A 221 -4.17 4.90 4.43
CA HIS A 221 -4.79 4.03 3.43
C HIS A 221 -6.12 3.47 3.92
N VAL A 222 -6.12 2.85 5.10
CA VAL A 222 -7.34 2.26 5.68
C VAL A 222 -8.36 3.35 6.03
N ARG A 223 -7.91 4.52 6.53
CA ARG A 223 -8.81 5.64 6.85
C ARG A 223 -9.56 6.11 5.61
N ASP A 224 -8.84 6.40 4.53
CA ASP A 224 -9.48 6.88 3.31
C ASP A 224 -10.35 5.79 2.69
N TRP A 225 -9.91 4.53 2.73
CA TRP A 225 -10.72 3.43 2.22
C TRP A 225 -12.05 3.27 2.97
N VAL A 226 -12.04 3.35 4.30
CA VAL A 226 -13.24 3.16 5.13
C VAL A 226 -14.10 4.42 5.15
N ASN A 227 -13.50 5.58 5.40
CA ASN A 227 -14.20 6.84 5.67
C ASN A 227 -14.35 7.75 4.44
N GLY A 228 -13.67 7.42 3.36
CA GLY A 228 -13.70 8.16 2.11
C GLY A 228 -12.56 9.17 1.96
N THR A 229 -12.26 9.50 0.70
CA THR A 229 -11.33 10.59 0.35
C THR A 229 -12.06 11.94 0.43
N ALA A 230 -11.32 13.01 0.71
CA ALA A 230 -11.89 14.35 0.69
C ALA A 230 -12.40 14.73 -0.73
N PRO A 231 -13.48 15.53 -0.86
CA PRO A 231 -14.00 15.94 -2.16
C PRO A 231 -12.93 16.60 -3.04
N GLY A 232 -12.86 16.18 -4.30
CA GLY A 232 -11.88 16.68 -5.27
C GLY A 232 -10.45 16.18 -5.06
N THR A 233 -10.25 15.22 -4.14
CA THR A 233 -8.93 14.60 -3.89
C THR A 233 -8.92 13.10 -4.17
N TRP A 234 -7.76 12.56 -4.54
CA TRP A 234 -7.51 11.13 -4.66
C TRP A 234 -6.24 10.71 -3.90
N THR A 235 -6.15 9.40 -3.65
CA THR A 235 -4.94 8.73 -3.12
C THR A 235 -4.46 7.69 -4.13
N SER A 236 -3.27 7.14 -3.91
CA SER A 236 -2.80 5.97 -4.66
C SER A 236 -3.03 4.68 -3.87
N MET A 237 -3.59 3.67 -4.54
CA MET A 237 -3.80 2.33 -4.00
C MET A 237 -3.43 1.30 -5.06
N GLY A 238 -2.69 0.26 -4.66
CA GLY A 238 -2.51 -0.94 -5.47
C GLY A 238 -3.77 -1.77 -5.45
N VAL A 239 -4.45 -1.86 -6.60
CA VAL A 239 -5.73 -2.55 -6.74
C VAL A 239 -5.71 -3.45 -7.96
N VAL A 240 -6.64 -4.41 -8.02
CA VAL A 240 -6.80 -5.25 -9.21
C VAL A 240 -7.29 -4.39 -10.38
N SER A 241 -6.57 -4.44 -11.50
CA SER A 241 -6.99 -3.76 -12.72
C SER A 241 -8.24 -4.44 -13.30
N PRO A 242 -9.32 -3.70 -13.59
CA PRO A 242 -10.48 -4.23 -14.31
C PRO A 242 -10.25 -4.32 -15.84
N GLY A 243 -9.10 -3.82 -16.34
CA GLY A 243 -8.88 -3.68 -17.78
C GLY A 243 -9.65 -2.52 -18.40
N GLY A 244 -9.46 -2.33 -19.71
CA GLY A 244 -10.16 -1.30 -20.49
C GLY A 244 -9.67 0.14 -20.27
N ASP A 245 -10.43 1.09 -20.80
CA ASP A 245 -10.05 2.50 -20.86
C ASP A 245 -10.08 3.18 -19.48
N ASP A 246 -11.02 2.79 -18.62
CA ASP A 246 -11.12 3.29 -17.24
C ASP A 246 -9.92 2.85 -16.36
N ALA A 247 -9.22 1.80 -16.78
CA ALA A 247 -7.96 1.34 -16.20
C ALA A 247 -6.74 1.75 -17.04
N TYR A 248 -6.86 2.75 -17.91
CA TYR A 248 -5.75 3.30 -18.70
C TYR A 248 -5.03 2.26 -19.57
N GLY A 249 -5.76 1.25 -20.05
CA GLY A 249 -5.22 0.15 -20.84
C GLY A 249 -4.36 -0.85 -20.05
N ILE A 250 -4.29 -0.74 -18.72
CA ILE A 250 -3.56 -1.70 -17.89
C ILE A 250 -4.30 -3.04 -17.90
N GLU A 251 -3.56 -4.13 -18.16
CA GLU A 251 -4.11 -5.49 -18.32
C GLU A 251 -5.01 -5.92 -17.14
N GLU A 252 -6.15 -6.53 -17.45
CA GLU A 252 -7.08 -7.06 -16.46
C GLU A 252 -6.40 -8.09 -15.53
N GLY A 253 -6.72 -8.01 -14.24
CA GLY A 253 -6.22 -8.93 -13.23
C GLY A 253 -4.76 -8.69 -12.82
N LEU A 254 -4.13 -7.61 -13.30
CA LEU A 254 -2.84 -7.14 -12.77
C LEU A 254 -3.08 -6.33 -11.48
N MET A 255 -2.31 -6.62 -10.42
CA MET A 255 -2.33 -5.79 -9.21
C MET A 255 -1.45 -4.56 -9.42
N TYR A 256 -2.05 -3.40 -9.67
CA TYR A 256 -1.37 -2.20 -10.16
C TYR A 256 -1.83 -0.98 -9.36
N SER A 257 -0.93 -0.04 -9.07
CA SER A 257 -1.28 1.18 -8.36
C SER A 257 -1.93 2.21 -9.27
N PHE A 258 -3.11 2.69 -8.88
CA PHE A 258 -3.89 3.69 -9.61
C PHE A 258 -4.19 4.90 -8.71
N PRO A 259 -4.52 6.07 -9.29
CA PRO A 259 -5.24 7.11 -8.57
C PRO A 259 -6.66 6.60 -8.28
N VAL A 260 -7.07 6.63 -7.02
CA VAL A 260 -8.41 6.20 -6.61
C VAL A 260 -9.06 7.22 -5.69
N THR A 261 -10.38 7.31 -5.79
CA THR A 261 -11.22 7.94 -4.78
C THR A 261 -11.88 6.85 -3.93
N CYS A 262 -12.19 7.16 -2.68
CA CYS A 262 -12.87 6.24 -1.79
C CYS A 262 -14.17 6.86 -1.27
N ALA A 263 -15.23 6.04 -1.21
CA ALA A 263 -16.51 6.40 -0.62
C ALA A 263 -17.23 5.16 -0.13
N ASN A 264 -17.83 5.23 1.07
CA ASN A 264 -18.64 4.15 1.66
C ASN A 264 -17.90 2.80 1.70
N GLY A 265 -16.63 2.78 2.12
CA GLY A 265 -15.83 1.56 2.18
C GLY A 265 -15.42 0.99 0.82
N ARG A 266 -15.60 1.71 -0.29
CA ARG A 266 -15.26 1.27 -1.65
C ARG A 266 -14.30 2.24 -2.30
N TRP A 267 -13.37 1.74 -3.09
CA TRP A 267 -12.51 2.55 -3.94
C TRP A 267 -13.06 2.56 -5.37
N SER A 268 -12.67 3.56 -6.15
CA SER A 268 -12.92 3.65 -7.59
C SER A 268 -11.73 4.33 -8.25
N ILE A 269 -11.21 3.72 -9.32
CA ILE A 269 -10.15 4.33 -10.14
C ILE A 269 -10.68 5.65 -10.69
N VAL A 270 -9.89 6.71 -10.58
CA VAL A 270 -10.19 8.00 -11.20
C VAL A 270 -10.07 7.79 -12.72
N PRO A 271 -11.13 7.99 -13.53
CA PRO A 271 -11.06 7.79 -14.97
C PRO A 271 -10.67 9.08 -15.71
N GLY A 272 -10.32 8.97 -16.99
CA GLY A 272 -10.25 10.11 -17.91
C GLY A 272 -9.08 11.08 -17.72
N LEU A 273 -8.06 10.72 -16.93
CA LEU A 273 -6.83 11.50 -16.85
C LEU A 273 -6.04 11.43 -18.17
N LYS A 274 -5.53 12.58 -18.63
CA LYS A 274 -4.74 12.65 -19.86
C LYS A 274 -3.34 12.11 -19.61
N ILE A 275 -2.96 11.04 -20.30
CA ILE A 275 -1.64 10.43 -20.20
C ILE A 275 -0.81 10.84 -21.42
N ASP A 276 0.30 11.54 -21.21
CA ASP A 276 1.27 11.85 -22.27
C ASP A 276 2.18 10.65 -22.60
N ASP A 277 2.94 10.75 -23.69
CA ASP A 277 3.78 9.66 -24.20
C ASP A 277 4.86 9.22 -23.19
N ARG A 278 5.42 10.16 -22.43
CA ARG A 278 6.45 9.86 -21.41
C ARG A 278 5.83 9.07 -20.26
N SER A 279 4.70 9.56 -19.77
CA SER A 279 3.92 8.95 -18.69
C SER A 279 3.48 7.55 -19.10
N ARG A 280 3.02 7.38 -20.35
CA ARG A 280 2.67 6.09 -20.92
C ARG A 280 3.84 5.11 -20.91
N GLY A 281 5.00 5.52 -21.42
CA GLY A 281 6.19 4.66 -21.41
C GLY A 281 6.59 4.19 -20.00
N LEU A 282 6.50 5.07 -19.00
CA LEU A 282 6.79 4.72 -17.60
C LEU A 282 5.73 3.80 -16.99
N MET A 283 4.44 4.06 -17.25
CA MET A 283 3.32 3.21 -16.82
C MET A 283 3.43 1.79 -17.39
N ASP A 284 3.81 1.67 -18.66
CA ASP A 284 3.97 0.39 -19.34
C ASP A 284 5.20 -0.37 -18.84
N ALA A 285 6.30 0.33 -18.54
CA ALA A 285 7.51 -0.29 -17.98
C ALA A 285 7.26 -0.93 -16.61
N THR A 286 6.53 -0.24 -15.72
CA THR A 286 6.18 -0.81 -14.40
C THR A 286 5.10 -1.90 -14.50
N ALA A 287 4.17 -1.81 -15.46
CA ALA A 287 3.26 -2.91 -15.77
C ALA A 287 4.01 -4.15 -16.29
N ALA A 288 5.05 -3.98 -17.12
CA ALA A 288 5.87 -5.08 -17.62
C ALA A 288 6.56 -5.83 -16.47
N GLU A 289 7.14 -5.11 -15.50
CA GLU A 289 7.71 -5.73 -14.30
C GLU A 289 6.66 -6.56 -13.53
N LEU A 290 5.46 -6.02 -13.33
CA LEU A 290 4.39 -6.75 -12.63
C LEU A 290 3.95 -8.02 -13.37
N LYS A 291 3.96 -8.00 -14.71
CA LYS A 291 3.68 -9.18 -15.54
C LYS A 291 4.76 -10.24 -15.40
N GLU A 292 6.03 -9.83 -15.37
CA GLU A 292 7.16 -10.73 -15.11
C GLU A 292 7.06 -11.34 -13.70
N GLU A 293 6.75 -10.53 -12.68
CA GLU A 293 6.55 -11.03 -11.31
C GLU A 293 5.39 -12.01 -11.23
N LYS A 294 4.25 -11.71 -11.88
CA LYS A 294 3.10 -12.60 -11.97
C LYS A 294 3.45 -13.93 -12.63
N ALA A 295 4.30 -13.94 -13.66
CA ALA A 295 4.74 -15.16 -14.32
C ALA A 295 5.71 -16.01 -13.48
N MET A 296 6.38 -15.41 -12.49
CA MET A 296 7.30 -16.10 -11.57
C MET A 296 6.61 -16.68 -10.32
N ALA A 297 5.43 -16.17 -9.96
CA ALA A 297 4.67 -16.53 -8.76
C ALA A 297 3.76 -17.75 -8.96
#